data_AF-E0XUV1-F1
#
_entry.id   AF-E0XUV1-F1
#
_cell.length_a   1.000
_cell.length_b   1.000
_cell.length_c   1.000
_cell.angle_alpha   90.00
_cell.angle_beta   90.00
_cell.angle_gamma   90.00
#
_symmetry.space_group_name_H-M   'P 1'
#
loop_
_entity.id
_entity.type
_entity.pdbx_description
1 polymer ?
#
loop_
_entity_poly.entity_id
_entity_poly.type
_entity_poly.pdbx_seq_one_letter_code
_entity_poly.pdbx_strand_id
1 'polypeptide(L)' 'MFVKLEVIIDQEGNVVNQKIIKSSGSNDFDQTAILNVQEIEFDPLPEVMKKFGNYVVILQIQNSR' A
#
# COMPACT_ATOMS: atom_id res chain seq x y z
N MET A 1 11.12 5.99 -12.87
CA MET A 1 11.14 6.44 -11.46
C MET A 1 10.10 5.63 -10.68
N PHE A 2 10.40 5.17 -9.46
CA PHE A 2 9.45 4.38 -8.67
C PHE A 2 9.61 4.59 -7.16
N VAL A 3 8.53 4.38 -6.42
CA VAL A 3 8.47 4.38 -4.95
C VAL A 3 7.97 3.01 -4.48
N LYS A 4 8.48 2.53 -3.34
CA LYS A 4 7.95 1.34 -2.67
C LYS A 4 7.30 1.71 -1.35
N LEU A 5 6.10 1.19 -1.13
CA LEU A 5 5.35 1.35 0.10
C LEU A 5 5.12 0.00 0.75
N GLU A 6 5.30 -0.03 2.06
CA GLU A 6 4.73 -1.04 2.93
C GLU A 6 3.33 -0.59 3.32
N VAL A 7 2.32 -1.45 3.12
CA VAL A 7 0.92 -1.16 3.41
C VAL A 7 0.37 -2.25 4.30
N ILE A 8 -0.26 -1.84 5.40
CA ILE A 8 -0.95 -2.72 6.35
C ILE A 8 -2.44 -2.66 6.03
N ILE A 9 -3.04 -3.82 5.80
CA ILE A 9 -4.45 -3.95 5.40
C ILE A 9 -5.17 -4.83 6.42
N ASP A 10 -6.39 -4.45 6.80
CA ASP A 10 -7.26 -5.25 7.68
C ASP A 10 -7.92 -6.42 6.94
N GLN A 11 -8.75 -7.19 7.63
CA GLN A 11 -9.36 -8.39 7.07
C GLN A 11 -10.47 -8.07 6.06
N GLU A 12 -10.98 -6.85 6.10
CA GLU A 12 -12.05 -6.30 5.29
C GLU A 12 -11.51 -5.65 4.00
N GLY A 13 -10.19 -5.47 3.89
CA GLY A 13 -9.54 -4.88 2.72
C GLY A 13 -9.26 -3.38 2.84
N ASN A 14 -9.41 -2.79 4.04
CA ASN A 14 -9.12 -1.39 4.27
C ASN A 14 -7.65 -1.17 4.63
N VAL A 15 -7.06 -0.11 4.10
CA VAL A 15 -5.71 0.32 4.47
C VAL A 15 -5.72 0.91 5.87
N VAL A 16 -5.01 0.27 6.79
CA VAL A 16 -4.88 0.71 8.19
C VAL A 16 -3.67 1.61 8.38
N ASN A 17 -2.59 1.35 7.64
CA ASN A 17 -1.36 2.14 7.70
C ASN A 17 -0.52 1.97 6.43
N GLN A 18 0.34 2.94 6.16
CA GLN A 18 1.23 2.93 5.02
C GLN A 18 2.52 3.68 5.30
N LYS A 19 3.62 3.20 4.72
CA LYS A 19 4.95 3.79 4.90
C LYS A 19 5.79 3.65 3.64
N ILE A 20 6.46 4.72 3.23
CA ILE A 20 7.49 4.64 2.20
C ILE A 20 8.71 3.89 2.75
N ILE A 21 9.06 2.79 2.08
CA ILE A 21 10.26 1.99 2.37
C ILE A 21 11.37 2.22 1.33
N LYS A 22 11.02 2.78 0.17
CA LYS A 22 11.99 3.27 -0.82
C LYS A 22 11.42 4.50 -1.53
N SER A 23 12.05 5.64 -1.29
CA SER A 23 11.76 6.89 -2.00
C SER A 23 12.11 6.79 -3.48
N SER A 24 11.36 7.53 -4.30
CA SER A 24 11.65 7.72 -5.71
C SER A 24 12.75 8.74 -6.00
N GLY A 25 13.15 9.52 -4.99
CA GLY A 25 14.00 10.70 -5.14
C GLY A 25 13.23 12.00 -5.45
N SER A 26 11.91 11.94 -5.63
CA SER A 26 11.03 13.11 -5.79
C SER A 26 10.00 13.14 -4.67
N ASN A 27 10.03 14.19 -3.85
CA ASN A 27 9.07 14.36 -2.76
C ASN A 27 7.63 14.42 -3.27
N ASP A 28 7.38 15.15 -4.36
CA ASP A 28 6.03 15.31 -4.92
C ASP A 28 5.46 13.97 -5.40
N PHE A 29 6.29 13.14 -6.04
CA PHE A 29 5.88 11.81 -6.48
C PHE A 29 5.65 10.87 -5.29
N ASP A 30 6.52 10.91 -4.28
CA ASP A 30 6.39 10.14 -3.05
C ASP A 30 5.10 10.48 -2.28
N GLN A 31 4.76 11.76 -2.15
CA GLN A 31 3.51 12.21 -1.51
C GLN A 31 2.27 11.78 -2.30
N THR A 32 2.32 11.93 -3.63
CA THR A 32 1.22 11.51 -4.51
C THR A 32 0.98 10.00 -4.39
N ALA A 33 2.04 9.21 -4.30
CA ALA A 33 1.93 7.77 -4.11
C ALA A 33 1.31 7.39 -2.76
N ILE A 34 1.61 8.12 -1.67
CA ILE A 34 0.96 7.89 -0.36
C ILE A 34 -0.55 8.18 -0.46
N LEU A 35 -0.94 9.29 -1.09
CA LEU A 35 -2.35 9.68 -1.22
C LEU A 35 -3.14 8.64 -2.02
N ASN A 36 -2.61 8.20 -3.16
CA ASN A 36 -3.28 7.21 -4.01
C ASN A 36 -3.49 5.87 -3.29
N VAL A 37 -2.57 5.45 -2.42
CA VAL A 37 -2.69 4.18 -1.69
C VAL A 37 -3.87 4.19 -0.72
N GLN A 38 -4.25 5.33 -0.17
CA GLN A 38 -5.42 5.45 0.71
C GLN A 38 -6.74 5.25 -0.05
N GLU A 39 -6.75 5.46 -1.36
CA GLU A 39 -7.92 5.31 -2.22
C GLU A 39 -8.03 3.90 -2.83
N ILE A 40 -7.06 3.02 -2.60
CA ILE A 40 -7.10 1.64 -3.11
C ILE A 40 -8.04 0.82 -2.23
N GLU A 41 -9.09 0.29 -2.83
CA GLU A 41 -9.91 -0.77 -2.25
C GLU A 41 -9.24 -2.12 -2.51
N PHE A 42 -8.89 -2.84 -1.43
CA PHE A 42 -8.43 -4.22 -1.53
C PHE A 42 -9.60 -5.17 -1.30
N ASP A 43 -9.55 -6.34 -1.94
CA ASP A 43 -10.49 -7.40 -1.60
C ASP A 43 -10.29 -7.85 -0.15
N PRO A 44 -11.37 -8.18 0.58
CA PRO A 44 -11.27 -8.75 1.90
C PRO A 44 -10.52 -10.08 1.86
N LEU A 45 -9.85 -10.42 2.97
CA LEU A 45 -9.16 -11.70 3.06
C LEU A 45 -10.14 -12.88 2.97
N PRO A 46 -9.76 -13.97 2.29
CA PRO A 46 -10.50 -15.22 2.35
C PRO A 46 -10.71 -15.67 3.80
N GLU A 47 -11.86 -16.27 4.12
CA GLU A 47 -12.24 -16.70 5.49
C GLU A 47 -11.13 -17.51 6.19
N VAL A 48 -10.45 -18.40 5.46
CA VAL A 48 -9.37 -19.24 5.99
C VAL A 48 -8.14 -18.44 6.45
N MET A 49 -7.97 -17.22 5.92
CA MET A 49 -6.86 -16.32 6.21
C MET A 49 -7.18 -15.28 7.28
N LYS A 50 -8.47 -14.97 7.52
CA LYS A 50 -8.91 -13.98 8.52
C LYS A 50 -8.34 -14.23 9.92
N LYS A 51 -8.15 -15.51 10.29
CA LYS A 51 -7.54 -15.89 11.58
C LYS A 51 -6.12 -15.37 11.83
N PHE A 52 -5.41 -14.92 10.80
CA PHE A 52 -4.04 -14.40 10.91
C PHE A 52 -3.97 -12.90 11.17
N GLY A 53 -5.12 -12.19 11.19
CA GLY A 53 -5.16 -10.76 11.45
C GLY A 53 -4.85 -9.91 10.23
N ASN A 54 -4.33 -8.71 10.47
CA ASN A 54 -3.92 -7.78 9.42
C ASN A 54 -2.76 -8.37 8.62
N TYR A 55 -2.69 -8.02 7.34
CA TYR A 55 -1.65 -8.47 6.44
C TYR A 55 -0.85 -7.28 5.90
N VAL A 56 0.38 -7.57 5.47
CA VAL A 56 1.30 -6.57 4.94
C VAL A 56 1.58 -6.88 3.48
N VAL A 57 1.46 -5.88 2.62
CA VAL A 57 1.84 -5.95 1.21
C VAL A 57 2.90 -4.90 0.89
N ILE A 58 3.72 -5.22 -0.10
CA ILE A 58 4.70 -4.28 -0.67
C ILE A 58 4.20 -3.84 -2.03
N LEU A 59 3.79 -2.57 -2.13
CA LEU A 59 3.39 -1.96 -3.39
C LEU A 59 4.58 -1.26 -4.03
N GLN A 60 4.72 -1.40 -5.35
CA GLN A 60 5.65 -0.61 -6.14
C GLN A 60 4.85 0.23 -7.13
N ILE A 61 4.90 1.55 -6.96
CA ILE A 61 4.24 2.50 -7.85
C ILE A 61 5.32 3.10 -8.75
N GLN A 62 5.15 2.94 -10.06
CA GLN A 62 6.09 3.38 -11.07
C GLN A 62 5.44 4.43 -11.97
N ASN A 63 6.17 5.51 -12.22
CA ASN A 63 5.80 6.45 -13.26
C ASN A 63 6.11 5.82 -14.63
N SER A 64 5.13 5.81 -15.54
CA SER A 64 5.21 5.17 -16.85
C SER A 64 5.98 5.96 -17.91
N ARG A 65 6.48 7.16 -17.59
CA ARG A 65 7.30 7.97 -18.50
C ARG A 65 8.74 7.49 -18.60
#